data_AF-A0AAN4Z389-F1
#
_entry.id   AF-A0AAN4Z389-F1
#
_cell.length_a   1.000
_cell.length_b   1.000
_cell.length_c   1.000
_cell.angle_alpha   90.00
_cell.angle_beta   90.00
_cell.angle_gamma   90.00
#
_symmetry.space_group_name_H-M   'P 1'
#
loop_
_entity.id
_entity.type
_entity.pdbx_description
1 polymer ?
#
loop_
_entity_poly.entity_id
_entity_poly.type
_entity_poly.pdbx_seq_one_letter_code
_entity_poly.pdbx_strand_id
1 'polypeptide(L)'
;MSSSPPPMASQESVDRLTELVMSLHDKLDKYIRSKSQRAVLVGSTEKSTPQETAAHDESTLKNIINVTNDSELKEAYDKGQITHHRFPENKPPGKRIIKRDLMPSELEQERNARDEARKRNIEANCLKWGVRDC
;
A
#
# COMPACT_ATOMS: atom_id res chain seq x y z
N MET A 1 48.91 32.75 -7.91
CA MET A 1 47.49 33.14 -7.94
C MET A 1 46.79 32.36 -6.83
N SER A 2 46.39 33.02 -5.75
CA SER A 2 45.66 32.37 -4.66
C SER A 2 44.16 32.45 -4.96
N SER A 3 43.53 31.32 -5.25
CA SER A 3 42.08 31.25 -5.47
C SER A 3 41.37 31.25 -4.11
N SER A 4 40.48 32.23 -3.89
CA SER A 4 39.65 32.28 -2.69
C SER A 4 38.80 31.00 -2.56
N PRO A 5 38.63 30.46 -1.34
CA PRO A 5 37.78 29.29 -1.12
C PRO A 5 36.33 29.62 -1.50
N PRO A 6 35.57 28.63 -2.00
CA PRO A 6 34.18 28.82 -2.36
C PRO A 6 33.37 29.29 -1.14
N PRO A 7 32.34 30.13 -1.35
CA PRO A 7 31.50 30.59 -0.26
C PRO A 7 30.83 29.38 0.42
N MET A 8 31.06 29.23 1.73
CA MET A 8 30.39 28.21 2.51
C MET A 8 28.90 28.54 2.66
N ALA A 9 28.05 27.51 2.64
CA ALA A 9 26.62 27.67 2.89
C ALA A 9 26.39 28.34 4.26
N SER A 10 25.45 29.28 4.32
CA SER A 10 25.05 29.88 5.59
C SER A 10 24.32 28.84 6.46
N GLN A 11 24.44 28.96 7.78
CA GLN A 11 23.72 28.09 8.72
C GLN A 11 22.22 28.10 8.44
N GLU A 12 21.64 29.27 8.12
CA GLU A 12 20.25 29.41 7.74
C GLU A 12 19.88 28.57 6.49
N SER A 13 20.77 28.49 5.50
CA SER A 13 20.54 27.67 4.31
C SER A 13 20.55 26.17 4.65
N VAL A 14 21.42 25.77 5.59
CA VAL A 14 21.51 24.39 6.08
C VAL A 14 20.26 24.02 6.87
N ASP A 15 19.77 24.92 7.73
CA ASP A 15 18.58 24.70 8.55
C ASP A 15 17.33 24.55 7.67
N ARG A 16 17.14 25.45 6.71
CA ARG A 16 16.02 25.37 5.73
C ARG A 16 16.05 24.08 4.92
N LEU A 17 17.25 23.65 4.49
CA LEU A 17 17.40 22.38 3.76
C LEU A 17 17.04 21.19 4.65
N THR A 18 17.44 21.23 5.92
CA THR A 18 17.16 20.18 6.90
C THR A 18 15.66 20.05 7.15
N GLU A 19 14.94 21.17 7.34
CA GLU A 19 13.48 21.16 7.49
C GLU A 19 12.77 20.57 6.27
N LEU A 20 13.21 20.92 5.07
CA LEU A 20 12.65 20.37 3.82
C LEU A 20 12.86 18.86 3.72
N VAL A 21 14.06 18.37 4.04
CA VAL A 21 14.38 16.94 4.02
C VAL A 21 13.53 16.19 5.04
N MET A 22 13.38 16.71 6.26
CA MET A 22 12.51 16.11 7.29
C MET A 22 11.04 16.06 6.85
N SER A 23 10.53 17.15 6.24
CA SER A 23 9.17 17.18 5.70
C SER A 23 8.97 16.16 4.57
N LEU A 24 9.97 15.99 3.71
CA LEU A 24 9.93 15.00 2.64
C LEU A 24 9.94 13.56 3.19
N HIS A 25 10.76 13.28 4.21
CA HIS A 25 10.74 11.99 4.88
C HIS A 25 9.37 11.70 5.51
N ASP A 26 8.79 12.65 6.25
CA ASP A 26 7.46 12.49 6.86
C ASP A 26 6.37 12.25 5.80
N LYS A 27 6.41 12.97 4.66
CA LYS A 27 5.49 12.73 3.54
C LYS A 27 5.69 11.36 2.91
N LEU A 28 6.92 10.93 2.73
CA LEU A 28 7.24 9.62 2.15
C LEU A 28 6.80 8.49 3.09
N ASP A 29 7.05 8.61 4.38
CA ASP A 29 6.62 7.64 5.38
C ASP A 29 5.10 7.53 5.44
N LYS A 30 4.38 8.66 5.42
CA LYS A 30 2.92 8.69 5.32
C LYS A 30 2.42 7.98 4.07
N TYR A 31 3.05 8.21 2.93
CA TYR A 31 2.70 7.58 1.66
C TYR A 31 2.94 6.07 1.65
N ILE A 32 4.09 5.62 2.15
CA ILE A 32 4.44 4.20 2.28
C ILE A 32 3.47 3.54 3.25
N ARG A 33 3.22 4.15 4.42
CA ARG A 33 2.29 3.62 5.42
C ARG A 33 0.89 3.45 4.84
N SER A 34 0.37 4.46 4.14
CA SER A 34 -0.99 4.38 3.56
C SER A 34 -1.11 3.30 2.49
N LYS A 35 -0.03 2.97 1.77
CA LYS A 35 -0.01 1.87 0.79
C LYS A 35 0.15 0.51 1.43
N SER A 36 1.02 0.42 2.45
CA SER A 36 1.28 -0.83 3.17
C SER A 36 0.04 -1.34 3.91
N GLN A 37 -0.85 -0.42 4.29
CA GLN A 37 -2.13 -0.73 4.89
C GLN A 37 -3.18 -1.18 3.88
N ARG A 38 -2.87 -1.37 2.57
CA ARG A 38 -3.85 -1.72 1.54
C ARG A 38 -3.60 -3.06 0.85
N ALA A 39 -4.60 -3.96 0.85
CA ALA A 39 -4.72 -5.10 -0.04
C ALA A 39 -5.29 -4.72 -1.41
N VAL A 40 -5.00 -5.51 -2.45
CA VAL A 40 -5.52 -5.26 -3.81
C VAL A 40 -6.27 -6.49 -4.32
N LEU A 41 -7.55 -6.33 -4.64
CA LEU A 41 -8.34 -7.34 -5.34
C LEU A 41 -8.23 -7.13 -6.85
N VAL A 42 -7.65 -8.13 -7.51
CA VAL A 42 -7.43 -8.18 -8.96
C VAL A 42 -8.39 -9.20 -9.58
N GLY A 43 -8.97 -8.88 -10.73
CA GLY A 43 -9.82 -9.80 -11.50
C GLY A 43 -11.34 -9.68 -11.26
N SER A 44 -11.78 -8.84 -10.31
CA SER A 44 -13.21 -8.50 -10.19
C SER A 44 -13.66 -7.64 -11.37
N THR A 45 -14.66 -8.10 -12.11
CA THR A 45 -15.20 -7.43 -13.30
C THR A 45 -16.13 -6.28 -12.94
N GLU A 46 -16.00 -5.15 -13.64
CA GLU A 46 -16.98 -4.06 -13.58
C GLU A 46 -18.30 -4.49 -14.25
N LYS A 47 -19.41 -3.93 -13.79
CA LYS A 47 -20.74 -4.11 -14.39
C LYS A 47 -21.01 -3.01 -15.40
N SER A 48 -22.12 -3.13 -16.13
CA SER A 48 -22.52 -2.20 -17.18
C SER A 48 -22.73 -0.78 -16.64
N THR A 49 -23.16 -0.64 -15.40
CA THR A 49 -23.35 0.66 -14.74
C THR A 49 -22.45 0.84 -13.52
N PRO A 50 -22.09 2.09 -13.15
CA PRO A 50 -21.35 2.38 -11.93
C PRO A 50 -22.06 1.89 -10.65
N GLN A 51 -23.38 2.00 -10.59
CA GLN A 51 -24.19 1.60 -9.44
C GLN A 51 -24.18 0.08 -9.25
N GLU A 52 -24.37 -0.68 -10.34
CA GLU A 52 -24.25 -2.14 -10.29
C GLU A 52 -22.83 -2.58 -9.96
N THR A 53 -21.81 -1.85 -10.43
CA THR A 53 -20.42 -2.11 -10.07
C THR A 53 -20.20 -1.90 -8.57
N ALA A 54 -20.68 -0.79 -8.01
CA ALA A 54 -20.58 -0.52 -6.57
C ALA A 54 -21.27 -1.60 -5.73
N ALA A 55 -22.48 -2.03 -6.12
CA ALA A 55 -23.19 -3.11 -5.45
C ALA A 55 -22.45 -4.46 -5.57
N HIS A 56 -21.87 -4.74 -6.74
CA HIS A 56 -21.07 -5.94 -6.96
C HIS A 56 -19.78 -5.94 -6.14
N ASP A 57 -19.12 -4.80 -6.03
CA ASP A 57 -17.89 -4.62 -5.26
C ASP A 57 -18.16 -4.83 -3.78
N GLU A 58 -19.24 -4.24 -3.26
CA GLU A 58 -19.71 -4.43 -1.89
C GLU A 58 -20.00 -5.91 -1.58
N SER A 59 -20.75 -6.57 -2.47
CA SER A 59 -21.08 -7.99 -2.31
C SER A 59 -19.84 -8.89 -2.37
N THR A 60 -18.89 -8.57 -3.26
CA THR A 60 -17.63 -9.31 -3.41
C THR A 60 -16.77 -9.15 -2.16
N LEU A 61 -16.63 -7.92 -1.64
CA LEU A 61 -15.89 -7.64 -0.42
C LEU A 61 -16.49 -8.40 0.77
N LYS A 62 -17.82 -8.31 0.95
CA LYS A 62 -18.54 -9.04 2.01
C LYS A 62 -18.34 -10.56 1.90
N ASN A 63 -18.38 -11.11 0.69
CA ASN A 63 -18.15 -12.53 0.49
C ASN A 63 -16.71 -12.94 0.86
N ILE A 64 -15.71 -12.16 0.43
CA ILE A 64 -14.30 -12.41 0.77
C ILE A 64 -14.13 -12.42 2.29
N ILE A 65 -14.64 -11.41 3.00
CA ILE A 65 -14.54 -11.30 4.46
C ILE A 65 -15.20 -12.50 5.17
N ASN A 66 -16.36 -12.96 4.67
CA ASN A 66 -17.00 -14.13 5.27
C ASN A 66 -16.21 -15.42 4.99
N VAL A 67 -15.61 -15.57 3.79
CA VAL A 67 -14.85 -16.77 3.41
C VAL A 67 -13.52 -16.86 4.16
N THR A 68 -12.90 -15.73 4.53
CA THR A 68 -11.67 -15.77 5.34
C THR A 68 -11.89 -16.27 6.77
N ASN A 69 -13.15 -16.27 7.27
CA ASN A 69 -13.49 -16.59 8.65
C ASN A 69 -12.68 -15.79 9.69
N ASP A 70 -12.25 -14.59 9.33
CA ASP A 70 -11.54 -13.68 10.23
C ASP A 70 -12.56 -12.83 11.02
N SER A 71 -12.68 -13.11 12.32
CA SER A 71 -13.64 -12.44 13.19
C SER A 71 -13.33 -10.96 13.40
N GLU A 72 -12.06 -10.57 13.44
CA GLU A 72 -11.65 -9.17 13.63
C GLU A 72 -11.93 -8.37 12.36
N LEU A 73 -11.60 -8.93 11.20
CA LEU A 73 -11.90 -8.33 9.89
C LEU A 73 -13.40 -8.15 9.70
N LYS A 74 -14.18 -9.17 10.10
CA LYS A 74 -15.64 -9.12 10.06
C LYS A 74 -16.19 -8.01 10.97
N GLU A 75 -15.71 -7.92 12.20
CA GLU A 75 -16.13 -6.88 13.14
C GLU A 75 -15.77 -5.47 12.66
N ALA A 76 -14.55 -5.29 12.12
CA ALA A 76 -14.12 -4.00 11.56
C ALA A 76 -14.96 -3.59 10.35
N TYR A 77 -15.35 -4.54 9.49
CA TYR A 77 -16.27 -4.30 8.38
C TYR A 77 -17.66 -3.90 8.86
N ASP A 78 -18.21 -4.64 9.83
CA ASP A 78 -19.55 -4.37 10.38
C ASP A 78 -19.60 -3.00 11.11
N LYS A 79 -18.47 -2.53 11.66
CA LYS A 79 -18.30 -1.18 12.24
C LYS A 79 -18.06 -0.08 11.20
N GLY A 80 -17.98 -0.40 9.90
CA GLY A 80 -17.71 0.57 8.84
C GLY A 80 -16.28 1.11 8.82
N GLN A 81 -15.33 0.38 9.41
CA GLN A 81 -13.91 0.79 9.48
C GLN A 81 -13.12 0.38 8.22
N ILE A 82 -13.72 -0.45 7.35
CA ILE A 82 -13.12 -0.91 6.10
C ILE A 82 -13.72 -0.13 4.94
N THR A 83 -12.86 0.53 4.17
CA THR A 83 -13.25 1.25 2.95
C THR A 83 -12.70 0.55 1.71
N HIS A 84 -13.36 0.74 0.57
CA HIS A 84 -12.90 0.21 -0.72
C HIS A 84 -13.27 1.17 -1.86
N HIS A 85 -12.47 1.13 -2.92
CA HIS A 85 -12.73 1.87 -4.16
C HIS A 85 -11.99 1.23 -5.34
N ARG A 86 -12.45 1.54 -6.55
CA ARG A 86 -11.80 1.18 -7.81
C ARG A 86 -10.68 2.16 -8.14
N PHE A 87 -9.51 1.66 -8.55
CA PHE A 87 -8.36 2.48 -8.94
C PHE A 87 -7.92 2.24 -10.39
N PRO A 88 -7.61 3.30 -11.17
CA PRO A 88 -7.79 4.72 -10.85
C PRO A 88 -9.24 5.18 -11.06
N GLU A 89 -9.73 6.12 -10.25
CA GLU A 89 -11.13 6.59 -10.28
C GLU A 89 -11.57 7.08 -11.68
N ASN A 90 -10.66 7.63 -12.47
CA ASN A 90 -10.95 8.26 -13.77
C ASN A 90 -10.58 7.41 -15.01
N LYS A 91 -10.62 6.07 -14.94
CA LYS A 91 -10.49 5.22 -16.13
C LYS A 91 -11.86 4.80 -16.68
N PRO A 92 -12.01 4.71 -18.02
CA PRO A 92 -13.19 4.08 -18.61
C PRO A 92 -13.34 2.64 -18.08
N PRO A 93 -14.58 2.17 -17.87
CA PRO A 93 -14.87 0.91 -17.22
C PRO A 93 -14.18 -0.28 -17.91
N GLY A 94 -13.64 -1.21 -17.13
CA GLY A 94 -13.13 -2.51 -17.60
C GLY A 94 -11.69 -2.87 -17.22
N LYS A 95 -10.95 -2.02 -16.49
CA LYS A 95 -9.53 -2.27 -16.15
C LYS A 95 -9.09 -1.79 -14.76
N ARG A 96 -10.00 -1.57 -13.80
CA ARG A 96 -9.66 -0.99 -12.49
C ARG A 96 -9.56 -2.04 -11.38
N ILE A 97 -8.42 -2.07 -10.69
CA ILE A 97 -8.17 -2.91 -9.50
C ILE A 97 -8.87 -2.32 -8.28
N ILE A 98 -9.35 -3.16 -7.37
CA ILE A 98 -9.88 -2.70 -6.08
C ILE A 98 -8.73 -2.68 -5.08
N LYS A 99 -8.58 -1.61 -4.28
CA LYS A 99 -7.68 -1.59 -3.13
C LYS A 99 -8.51 -1.51 -1.84
N ARG A 100 -8.39 -2.48 -0.93
CA ARG A 100 -8.97 -2.49 0.43
C ARG A 100 -7.87 -2.29 1.46
N ASP A 101 -8.17 -2.01 2.73
CA ASP A 101 -7.14 -2.03 3.78
C ASP A 101 -6.84 -3.46 4.31
N LEU A 102 -5.61 -3.73 4.78
CA LEU A 102 -5.19 -4.95 5.48
C LEU A 102 -5.32 -4.75 6.99
N MET A 103 -5.85 -5.76 7.68
CA MET A 103 -5.86 -5.81 9.15
C MET A 103 -4.44 -6.05 9.70
N PRO A 104 -4.17 -5.71 10.98
CA PRO A 104 -2.85 -5.93 11.58
C PRO A 104 -2.36 -7.38 11.48
N SER A 105 -3.25 -8.36 11.65
CA SER A 105 -2.97 -9.80 11.52
C SER A 105 -2.52 -10.18 10.12
N GLU A 106 -3.24 -9.72 9.09
CA GLU A 106 -2.92 -9.96 7.68
C GLU A 106 -1.59 -9.28 7.30
N LEU A 107 -1.34 -8.09 7.84
CA LEU A 107 -0.08 -7.37 7.66
C LEU A 107 1.11 -8.14 8.27
N GLU A 108 0.91 -8.78 9.41
CA GLU A 108 1.91 -9.64 10.04
C GLU A 108 2.14 -10.94 9.27
N GLN A 109 1.09 -11.55 8.73
CA GLN A 109 1.21 -12.71 7.83
C GLN A 109 1.99 -12.38 6.56
N GLU A 110 1.72 -11.24 5.93
CA GLU A 110 2.48 -10.78 4.75
C GLU A 110 3.95 -10.51 5.08
N ARG A 111 4.24 -9.93 6.26
CA ARG A 111 5.62 -9.74 6.73
C ARG A 111 6.33 -11.08 6.92
N ASN A 112 5.69 -12.03 7.60
CA ASN A 112 6.24 -13.36 7.86
C ASN A 112 6.48 -14.13 6.54
N ALA A 113 5.52 -14.09 5.62
CA ALA A 113 5.65 -14.73 4.31
C ALA A 113 6.83 -14.14 3.49
N ARG A 114 7.04 -12.83 3.59
CA ARG A 114 8.16 -12.14 2.93
C ARG A 114 9.51 -12.53 3.53
N ASP A 115 9.60 -12.60 4.85
CA ASP A 115 10.85 -12.97 5.52
C ASP A 115 11.21 -14.44 5.26
N GLU A 116 10.21 -15.32 5.22
CA GLU A 116 10.36 -16.70 4.75
C GLU A 116 10.85 -16.78 3.30
N ALA A 117 10.26 -16.00 2.38
CA ALA A 117 10.71 -15.97 0.99
C ALA A 117 12.15 -15.47 0.86
N ARG A 118 12.55 -14.45 1.63
CA ARG A 118 13.95 -13.99 1.67
C ARG A 118 14.88 -15.10 2.16
N LYS A 119 14.53 -15.76 3.26
CA LYS A 119 15.33 -16.85 3.83
C LYS A 119 15.56 -17.95 2.80
N ARG A 120 14.50 -18.41 2.14
CA ARG A 120 14.61 -19.45 1.10
C ARG A 120 15.44 -19.00 -0.10
N ASN A 121 15.30 -17.75 -0.54
CA ASN A 121 16.14 -17.21 -1.62
C ASN A 121 17.62 -17.17 -1.25
N ILE A 122 17.95 -16.82 0.00
CA ILE A 122 19.32 -16.84 0.52
C ILE A 122 19.85 -18.28 0.56
N GLU A 123 19.07 -19.22 1.11
CA GLU A 123 19.45 -20.64 1.18
C GLU A 123 19.66 -21.27 -0.20
N ALA A 124 18.82 -20.92 -1.18
CA ALA A 124 18.95 -21.42 -2.54
C ALA A 124 19.99 -20.64 -3.38
N ASN A 125 20.59 -19.58 -2.82
CA ASN A 125 21.50 -18.66 -3.50
C ASN A 125 20.97 -18.16 -4.86
N CYS A 126 19.65 -18.03 -4.99
CA CYS A 126 18.97 -17.56 -6.20
C CYS A 126 17.56 -17.03 -5.88
N LEU A 127 17.10 -16.04 -6.64
CA LEU A 127 15.77 -15.45 -6.51
C LEU A 127 14.71 -16.34 -7.16
N LYS A 128 14.18 -17.30 -6.39
CA LYS A 128 13.19 -18.28 -6.84
C LYS A 128 11.82 -18.07 -6.22
N TRP A 129 11.75 -17.56 -4.99
CA TRP A 129 10.51 -17.21 -4.31
C TRP A 129 10.27 -15.71 -4.41
N GLY A 130 9.06 -15.33 -4.80
CA GLY A 130 8.71 -13.93 -5.07
C GLY A 130 8.82 -13.08 -3.82
N VAL A 131 9.67 -12.04 -3.89
CA VAL A 131 9.66 -10.89 -2.98
C VAL A 131 9.28 -9.71 -3.86
N ARG A 132 7.98 -9.42 -4.01
CA ARG A 132 7.57 -8.20 -4.72
C ARG A 132 7.62 -7.04 -3.72
N ASP A 133 8.54 -6.12 -3.97
CA ASP A 133 8.43 -4.77 -3.45
C ASP A 133 7.39 -4.03 -4.31
N CYS A 134 6.32 -3.58 -3.68
CA CYS A 134 5.44 -2.56 -4.23
C CYS A 134 4.98 -1.60 -3.13
#